data_AF-A0A8H4V208-F1
#
_entry.id   AF-A0A8H4V208-F1
#
_cell.length_a   1.000
_cell.length_b   1.000
_cell.length_c   1.000
_cell.angle_alpha   90.00
_cell.angle_beta   90.00
_cell.angle_gamma   90.00
#
_symmetry.space_group_name_H-M   'P 1'
#
loop_
_entity.id
_entity.type
_entity.pdbx_description
1 polymer ?
#
loop_
_entity_poly.entity_id
_entity_poly.type
_entity_poly.pdbx_seq_one_letter_code
_entity_poly.pdbx_strand_id
1 'polypeptide(L)'
;MVHATYLQWVKEHPGMIASDTPKGQELRERLAQHVAAHDGENQDHGIEMGYRYSNSPVIVHNDDDLTEPEWTERKFVPSTWPGSRAPHVYLQDGQTSIFDLFGIGSEFTLVDFTSDARFINLFQPEIRKRGMPCKFVNLTGESHVRKVWERDAVLVRPDDHIAWRAGPSSDVSDINAEDILNAVLGVSPLQHGRKATKLMGSRTTPFTSTTAVVPIDSVEGRGEFQK
;
A
#
# COMPACT_ATOMS: atom_id res chain seq x y z
N MET A 1 6.31 -13.07 22.65
CA MET A 1 4.90 -13.51 22.65
C MET A 1 4.20 -12.94 23.86
N VAL A 2 3.49 -11.82 23.68
CA VAL A 2 2.76 -11.08 24.74
C VAL A 2 1.83 -12.02 25.52
N HIS A 3 1.07 -12.82 24.78
CA HIS A 3 0.12 -13.77 25.35
C HIS A 3 0.76 -14.86 26.21
N ALA A 4 1.87 -15.44 25.77
CA ALA A 4 2.55 -16.49 26.51
C ALA A 4 3.01 -16.00 27.90
N THR A 5 3.46 -14.75 27.98
CA THR A 5 3.95 -14.15 29.23
C THR A 5 2.86 -14.01 30.28
N TYR A 6 1.73 -13.37 29.97
CA TYR A 6 0.68 -13.22 30.99
C TYR A 6 -0.06 -14.53 31.26
N LEU A 7 -0.16 -15.44 30.28
CA LEU A 7 -0.71 -16.78 30.51
C LEU A 7 0.12 -17.56 31.54
N GLN A 8 1.43 -17.38 31.54
CA GLN A 8 2.30 -17.96 32.55
C GLN A 8 1.98 -17.40 33.94
N TRP A 9 1.83 -16.07 34.10
CA TRP A 9 1.51 -15.46 35.40
C TRP A 9 0.19 -15.94 35.99
N VAL A 10 -0.82 -16.12 35.13
CA VAL A 10 -2.13 -16.67 35.52
C VAL A 10 -2.02 -18.15 35.93
N LYS A 11 -1.21 -18.95 35.22
CA LYS A 11 -0.97 -20.36 35.57
C LYS A 11 -0.23 -20.51 36.91
N GLU A 12 0.69 -19.61 37.21
CA GLU A 12 1.41 -19.58 38.49
C GLU A 12 0.51 -19.23 39.68
N HIS A 13 -0.62 -18.56 39.43
CA HIS A 13 -1.58 -18.12 40.46
C HIS A 13 -3.03 -18.47 40.07
N PRO A 14 -3.42 -19.76 40.08
CA PRO A 14 -4.76 -20.18 39.67
C PRO A 14 -5.89 -19.47 40.43
N GLY A 15 -6.86 -18.92 39.71
CA GLY A 15 -8.01 -18.20 40.28
C GLY A 15 -7.71 -16.78 40.81
N MET A 16 -6.44 -16.39 40.91
CA MET A 16 -6.04 -15.09 41.49
C MET A 16 -6.54 -13.91 40.67
N ILE A 17 -6.52 -14.03 39.34
CA ILE A 17 -6.93 -12.96 38.42
C ILE A 17 -8.38 -12.50 38.63
N ALA A 18 -9.27 -13.43 39.01
CA ALA A 18 -10.68 -13.20 39.27
C ALA A 18 -10.98 -12.86 40.74
N SER A 19 -9.97 -12.87 41.62
CA SER A 19 -10.16 -12.60 43.03
C SER A 19 -10.25 -11.10 43.32
N ASP A 20 -11.14 -10.71 44.23
CA ASP A 20 -11.26 -9.36 44.78
C ASP A 20 -10.31 -9.16 45.97
N THR A 21 -9.05 -9.52 45.78
CA THR A 21 -7.99 -9.36 46.79
C THR A 21 -6.94 -8.37 46.29
N PRO A 22 -6.12 -7.77 47.19
CA PRO A 22 -5.00 -6.92 46.78
C PRO A 22 -4.03 -7.63 45.82
N LYS A 23 -3.80 -8.93 46.00
CA LYS A 23 -2.97 -9.74 45.09
C LYS A 23 -3.62 -9.95 43.72
N GLY A 24 -4.94 -10.10 43.68
CA GLY A 24 -5.71 -10.15 42.43
C GLY A 24 -5.62 -8.83 41.67
N GLN A 25 -5.72 -7.71 42.38
CA GLN A 25 -5.52 -6.38 41.79
C GLN A 25 -4.11 -6.19 41.24
N GLU A 26 -3.07 -6.54 42.01
CA GLU A 26 -1.66 -6.47 41.59
C GLU A 26 -1.41 -7.27 40.30
N LEU A 27 -1.97 -8.50 40.22
CA LEU A 27 -1.85 -9.33 39.03
C LEU A 27 -2.55 -8.71 37.81
N ARG A 28 -3.74 -8.12 37.99
CA ARG A 28 -4.46 -7.41 36.92
C ARG A 28 -3.70 -6.17 36.44
N GLU A 29 -3.15 -5.37 37.37
CA GLU A 29 -2.35 -4.19 37.04
C GLU A 29 -1.08 -4.56 36.28
N ARG A 30 -0.36 -5.60 36.74
CA ARG A 30 0.82 -6.12 36.05
C ARG A 30 0.50 -6.61 34.64
N LEU A 31 -0.62 -7.32 34.46
CA LEU A 31 -1.09 -7.76 33.15
C LEU A 31 -1.42 -6.57 32.25
N ALA A 32 -2.19 -5.61 32.77
CA ALA A 32 -2.58 -4.41 32.02
C ALA A 32 -1.35 -3.61 31.55
N GLN A 33 -0.37 -3.39 32.43
CA GLN A 33 0.90 -2.72 32.07
C GLN A 33 1.67 -3.50 31.00
N HIS A 34 1.73 -4.83 31.11
CA HIS A 34 2.42 -5.66 30.13
C HIS A 34 1.77 -5.58 28.75
N VAL A 35 0.45 -5.72 28.67
CA VAL A 35 -0.30 -5.63 27.41
C VAL A 35 -0.16 -4.23 26.80
N ALA A 36 -0.29 -3.17 27.61
CA ALA A 36 -0.13 -1.80 27.14
C ALA A 36 1.29 -1.50 26.61
N ALA A 37 2.32 -2.11 27.20
CA ALA A 37 3.70 -1.95 26.74
C ALA A 37 4.06 -2.80 25.51
N HIS A 38 3.19 -3.75 25.11
CA HIS A 38 3.41 -4.64 23.97
C HIS A 38 2.16 -4.67 23.07
N ASP A 39 1.73 -3.50 22.65
CA ASP A 39 0.52 -3.26 21.88
C ASP A 39 0.73 -3.36 20.35
N GLY A 40 1.90 -3.83 19.90
CA GLY A 40 2.27 -3.88 18.48
C GLY A 40 1.26 -4.60 17.59
N GLU A 41 0.68 -5.70 18.09
CA GLU A 41 -0.40 -6.44 17.40
C GLU A 41 -1.62 -5.57 17.02
N ASN A 42 -1.81 -4.43 17.68
CA ASN A 42 -2.95 -3.53 17.45
C ASN A 42 -2.55 -2.14 16.95
N GLN A 43 -1.27 -1.79 16.99
CA GLN A 43 -0.80 -0.41 16.80
C GLN A 43 0.33 -0.30 15.77
N ASP A 44 0.84 -1.41 15.25
CA ASP A 44 1.87 -1.43 14.21
C ASP A 44 1.28 -1.15 12.82
N HIS A 45 0.67 0.02 12.68
CA HIS A 45 -0.01 0.46 11.46
C HIS A 45 0.92 0.57 10.24
N GLY A 46 2.22 0.71 10.46
CA GLY A 46 3.21 0.70 9.38
C GLY A 46 3.32 -0.66 8.70
N ILE A 47 3.12 -1.76 9.44
CA ILE A 47 2.99 -3.11 8.87
C ILE A 47 1.68 -3.22 8.07
N GLU A 48 0.57 -2.75 8.64
CA GLU A 48 -0.76 -2.90 8.05
C GLU A 48 -0.94 -2.08 6.75
N MET A 49 -0.49 -0.82 6.76
CA MET A 49 -0.82 0.17 5.73
C MET A 49 0.41 0.76 5.03
N GLY A 50 1.60 0.61 5.62
CA GLY A 50 2.82 1.30 5.18
C GLY A 50 3.66 0.55 4.16
N TYR A 51 3.32 -0.70 3.81
CA TYR A 51 4.09 -1.46 2.81
C TYR A 51 4.02 -0.80 1.43
N ARG A 52 5.07 -0.99 0.62
CA ARG A 52 5.20 -0.37 -0.70
C ARG A 52 5.77 -1.35 -1.72
N TYR A 53 5.35 -1.20 -2.96
CA TYR A 53 5.86 -1.95 -4.10
C TYR A 53 7.10 -1.29 -4.73
N SER A 54 7.96 -0.65 -3.93
CA SER A 54 9.06 0.23 -4.39
C SER A 54 10.01 -0.44 -5.39
N ASN A 55 10.20 -1.76 -5.30
CA ASN A 55 11.10 -2.55 -6.17
C ASN A 55 10.38 -3.27 -7.32
N SER A 56 9.09 -3.03 -7.53
CA SER A 56 8.32 -3.68 -8.59
C SER A 56 8.61 -3.03 -9.95
N PRO A 57 8.82 -3.82 -11.03
CA PRO A 57 9.13 -3.28 -12.37
C PRO A 57 7.95 -2.53 -13.02
N VAL A 58 6.74 -2.65 -12.46
CA VAL A 58 5.53 -1.95 -12.93
C VAL A 58 5.22 -0.68 -12.12
N ILE A 59 6.13 -0.27 -11.26
CA ILE A 59 6.07 1.00 -10.51
C ILE A 59 7.12 1.94 -11.09
N VAL A 60 6.67 3.10 -11.55
CA VAL A 60 7.52 4.09 -12.19
C VAL A 60 7.94 5.14 -11.17
N HIS A 61 9.26 5.28 -11.04
CA HIS A 61 9.90 6.37 -10.30
C HIS A 61 10.42 7.39 -11.30
N ASN A 62 10.35 8.66 -10.93
CA ASN A 62 10.95 9.77 -11.68
C ASN A 62 12.26 10.22 -11.05
N ASP A 63 12.99 11.10 -11.74
CA ASP A 63 14.23 11.68 -11.22
C ASP A 63 14.02 12.56 -9.98
N ASP A 64 12.82 13.12 -9.78
CA ASP A 64 12.47 13.89 -8.58
C ASP A 64 12.11 13.01 -7.36
N ASP A 65 12.02 11.68 -7.53
CA ASP A 65 11.85 10.71 -6.45
C ASP A 65 13.18 10.41 -5.74
N LEU A 66 13.76 11.44 -5.12
CA LEU A 66 15.10 11.41 -4.56
C LEU A 66 15.23 10.53 -3.30
N THR A 67 14.28 10.61 -2.37
CA THR A 67 14.37 9.93 -1.07
C THR A 67 13.05 9.29 -0.69
N GLU A 68 13.07 7.96 -0.60
CA GLU A 68 11.93 7.18 -0.13
C GLU A 68 11.59 7.55 1.32
N PRO A 69 10.31 7.78 1.66
CA PRO A 69 9.93 8.10 3.03
C PRO A 69 10.32 6.96 3.98
N GLU A 70 10.74 7.30 5.18
CA GLU A 70 11.06 6.30 6.20
C GLU A 70 9.88 5.34 6.42
N TRP A 71 10.18 4.06 6.58
CA TRP A 71 9.23 3.04 6.97
C TRP A 71 9.60 2.50 8.36
N THR A 72 8.61 2.43 9.24
CA THR A 72 8.72 1.75 10.52
C THR A 72 7.48 0.88 10.70
N GLU A 73 7.60 -0.20 11.47
CA GLU A 73 6.48 -1.07 11.82
C GLU A 73 5.36 -0.27 12.51
N ARG A 74 5.73 0.69 13.36
CA ARG A 74 4.81 1.39 14.25
C ARG A 74 3.99 2.47 13.55
N LYS A 75 4.60 3.20 12.61
CA LYS A 75 4.03 4.46 12.12
C LYS A 75 3.70 4.37 10.64
N PHE A 76 2.42 4.50 10.32
CA PHE A 76 1.99 4.77 8.95
C PHE A 76 2.02 6.29 8.66
N VAL A 77 2.72 6.67 7.61
CA VAL A 77 2.70 8.03 7.05
C VAL A 77 2.13 7.94 5.63
N PRO A 78 0.91 8.46 5.38
CA PRO A 78 0.35 8.49 4.04
C PRO A 78 1.27 9.27 3.10
N SER A 79 1.56 8.71 1.94
CA SER A 79 2.44 9.34 0.95
C SER A 79 2.01 8.93 -0.45
N THR A 80 2.27 9.82 -1.41
CA THR A 80 2.14 9.46 -2.82
C THR A 80 3.37 8.76 -3.41
N TRP A 81 4.32 8.32 -2.57
CA TRP A 81 5.55 7.67 -3.03
C TRP A 81 5.23 6.47 -3.94
N PRO A 82 5.89 6.30 -5.11
CA PRO A 82 5.56 5.24 -6.06
C PRO A 82 5.54 3.87 -5.38
N GLY A 83 4.47 3.11 -5.62
CA GLY A 83 4.21 1.82 -5.00
C GLY A 83 3.57 1.88 -3.62
N SER A 84 3.28 3.06 -3.07
CA SER A 84 2.48 3.20 -1.83
C SER A 84 0.99 3.16 -2.12
N ARG A 85 0.18 2.80 -1.12
CA ARG A 85 -1.27 3.02 -1.15
C ARG A 85 -1.58 4.52 -1.21
N ALA A 86 -2.53 4.90 -2.06
CA ALA A 86 -2.96 6.29 -2.21
C ALA A 86 -3.43 6.91 -0.88
N PRO A 87 -3.03 8.15 -0.53
CA PRO A 87 -3.52 8.81 0.69
C PRO A 87 -5.01 9.10 0.64
N HIS A 88 -5.75 8.72 1.68
CA HIS A 88 -7.15 9.08 1.85
C HIS A 88 -7.31 10.57 2.17
N VAL A 89 -8.18 11.26 1.43
CA VAL A 89 -8.58 12.63 1.70
C VAL A 89 -10.05 12.79 1.33
N TYR A 90 -10.81 13.53 2.15
CA TYR A 90 -12.15 13.98 1.77
C TYR A 90 -12.05 15.20 0.84
N LEU A 91 -12.93 15.29 -0.15
CA LEU A 91 -13.05 16.47 -1.01
C LEU A 91 -13.62 17.68 -0.25
N GLN A 92 -13.72 18.83 -0.91
CA GLN A 92 -14.23 20.07 -0.28
C GLN A 92 -15.66 19.94 0.26
N ASP A 93 -16.45 19.01 -0.26
CA ASP A 93 -17.81 18.74 0.22
C ASP A 93 -17.85 18.08 1.61
N GLY A 94 -16.70 17.64 2.12
CA GLY A 94 -16.55 16.99 3.43
C GLY A 94 -17.20 15.60 3.53
N GLN A 95 -17.66 15.03 2.42
CA GLN A 95 -18.42 13.77 2.39
C GLN A 95 -17.82 12.77 1.41
N THR A 96 -17.38 13.22 0.25
CA THR A 96 -16.84 12.33 -0.79
C THR A 96 -15.40 11.99 -0.47
N SER A 97 -15.11 10.69 -0.33
CA SER A 97 -13.73 10.22 -0.26
C SER A 97 -13.10 10.23 -1.63
N ILE A 98 -11.80 10.54 -1.72
CA ILE A 98 -11.07 10.39 -2.99
C ILE A 98 -11.12 8.94 -3.53
N PHE A 99 -11.25 7.94 -2.65
CA PHE A 99 -11.39 6.53 -3.04
C PHE A 99 -12.71 6.25 -3.77
N ASP A 100 -13.77 7.01 -3.48
CA ASP A 100 -15.06 6.88 -4.18
C ASP A 100 -14.95 7.31 -5.66
N LEU A 101 -13.90 8.06 -5.98
CA LEU A 101 -13.62 8.51 -7.34
C LEU A 101 -12.81 7.51 -8.16
N PHE A 102 -12.24 6.46 -7.55
CA PHE A 102 -11.42 5.51 -8.29
C PHE A 102 -12.25 4.68 -9.29
N GLY A 103 -11.54 4.12 -10.26
CA GLY A 103 -12.06 3.15 -11.22
C GLY A 103 -12.51 1.87 -10.53
N ILE A 104 -13.38 1.10 -11.19
CA ILE A 104 -13.95 -0.14 -10.64
C ILE A 104 -13.32 -1.35 -11.33
N GLY A 105 -13.10 -2.42 -10.58
CA GLY A 105 -12.63 -3.69 -11.12
C GLY A 105 -11.17 -3.61 -11.58
N SER A 106 -10.94 -3.58 -12.89
CA SER A 106 -9.60 -3.53 -13.48
C SER A 106 -9.21 -2.12 -13.96
N GLU A 107 -10.03 -1.11 -13.69
CA GLU A 107 -9.77 0.26 -14.11
C GLU A 107 -8.65 0.91 -13.29
N PHE A 108 -7.68 1.48 -14.00
CA PHE A 108 -6.77 2.46 -13.42
C PHE A 108 -7.50 3.78 -13.18
N THR A 109 -6.91 4.66 -12.38
CA THR A 109 -7.40 6.03 -12.22
C THR A 109 -6.27 7.02 -12.45
N LEU A 110 -6.43 7.93 -13.41
CA LEU A 110 -5.52 9.07 -13.54
C LEU A 110 -6.17 10.29 -12.86
N VAL A 111 -5.61 10.69 -11.73
CA VAL A 111 -5.99 11.89 -10.99
C VAL A 111 -5.13 13.05 -11.47
N ASP A 112 -5.75 14.13 -11.90
CA ASP A 112 -5.09 15.35 -12.38
C ASP A 112 -5.60 16.55 -11.59
N PHE A 113 -4.69 17.30 -10.97
CA PHE A 113 -5.00 18.48 -10.16
C PHE A 113 -4.83 19.80 -10.94
N THR A 114 -4.49 19.72 -12.22
CA THR A 114 -4.25 20.88 -13.06
C THR A 114 -5.55 21.44 -13.63
N SER A 115 -5.66 22.76 -13.67
CA SER A 115 -6.86 23.45 -14.15
C SER A 115 -7.18 23.19 -15.62
N ASP A 116 -6.17 22.83 -16.41
CA ASP A 116 -6.25 22.57 -17.84
C ASP A 116 -6.31 21.06 -18.19
N ALA A 117 -6.36 20.18 -17.19
CA ALA A 117 -6.37 18.73 -17.36
C ALA A 117 -5.20 18.22 -18.23
N ARG A 118 -4.04 18.88 -18.16
CA ARG A 118 -2.94 18.66 -19.11
C ARG A 118 -2.39 17.25 -19.07
N PHE A 119 -2.40 16.58 -17.91
CA PHE A 119 -1.94 15.20 -17.79
C PHE A 119 -2.98 14.22 -18.32
N ILE A 120 -4.26 14.47 -18.08
CA ILE A 120 -5.33 13.69 -18.73
C ILE A 120 -5.20 13.79 -20.25
N ASN A 121 -5.02 15.01 -20.79
CA ASN A 121 -4.87 15.22 -22.23
C ASN A 121 -3.64 14.52 -22.82
N LEU A 122 -2.54 14.45 -22.06
CA LEU A 122 -1.32 13.73 -22.44
C LEU A 122 -1.53 12.21 -22.47
N PHE A 123 -2.12 11.63 -21.42
CA PHE A 123 -2.23 10.18 -21.26
C PHE A 123 -3.42 9.55 -22.00
N GLN A 124 -4.53 10.28 -22.13
CA GLN A 124 -5.78 9.74 -22.67
C GLN A 124 -5.64 9.11 -24.07
N PRO A 125 -4.94 9.71 -25.05
CA PRO A 125 -4.74 9.08 -26.35
C PRO A 125 -3.98 7.76 -26.25
N GLU A 126 -2.91 7.70 -25.45
CA GLU A 126 -2.07 6.51 -25.29
C GLU A 126 -2.78 5.37 -24.56
N ILE A 127 -3.60 5.71 -23.57
CA ILE A 127 -4.46 4.76 -22.85
C ILE A 127 -5.52 4.16 -23.79
N ARG A 128 -6.17 5.00 -24.60
CA ARG A 128 -7.19 4.55 -25.56
C ARG A 128 -6.59 3.65 -26.64
N LYS A 129 -5.42 3.99 -27.18
CA LYS A 129 -4.70 3.16 -28.16
C LYS A 129 -4.43 1.75 -27.64
N ARG A 130 -4.16 1.62 -26.33
CA ARG A 130 -3.86 0.35 -25.65
C ARG A 130 -5.10 -0.42 -25.19
N GLY A 131 -6.29 0.16 -25.30
CA GLY A 131 -7.52 -0.43 -24.76
C GLY A 131 -7.48 -0.62 -23.23
N MET A 132 -6.64 0.16 -22.53
CA MET A 132 -6.47 0.05 -21.08
C MET A 132 -7.68 0.68 -20.36
N PRO A 133 -8.40 -0.07 -19.51
CA PRO A 133 -9.46 0.51 -18.68
C PRO A 133 -8.87 1.56 -17.74
N CYS A 134 -9.34 2.80 -17.84
CA CYS A 134 -8.86 3.89 -17.01
C CYS A 134 -9.94 4.96 -16.85
N LYS A 135 -10.19 5.35 -15.60
CA LYS A 135 -11.02 6.48 -15.22
C LYS A 135 -10.18 7.74 -15.11
N PHE A 136 -10.61 8.81 -15.76
CA PHE A 136 -9.95 10.11 -15.68
C PHE A 136 -10.68 10.98 -14.66
N VAL A 137 -9.95 11.48 -13.67
CA VAL A 137 -10.50 12.30 -12.58
C VAL A 137 -9.75 13.62 -12.55
N ASN A 138 -10.41 14.70 -12.98
CA ASN A 138 -9.87 16.04 -12.83
C ASN A 138 -10.40 16.66 -11.53
N LEU A 139 -9.50 16.99 -10.60
CA LEU A 139 -9.78 17.61 -9.30
C LEU A 139 -9.35 19.08 -9.27
N THR A 140 -9.70 19.82 -10.33
CA THR A 140 -9.52 21.27 -10.37
C THR A 140 -10.28 21.92 -9.21
N GLY A 141 -9.58 22.71 -8.40
CA GLY A 141 -10.15 23.42 -7.25
C GLY A 141 -9.96 22.72 -5.90
N GLU A 142 -9.62 21.42 -5.88
CA GLU A 142 -9.33 20.63 -4.67
C GLU A 142 -7.89 20.87 -4.16
N SER A 143 -7.55 22.13 -3.90
CA SER A 143 -6.17 22.55 -3.56
C SER A 143 -5.65 21.90 -2.28
N HIS A 144 -6.51 21.56 -1.32
CA HIS A 144 -6.12 20.87 -0.10
C HIS A 144 -5.73 19.41 -0.38
N VAL A 145 -6.43 18.74 -1.30
CA VAL A 145 -6.07 17.38 -1.72
C VAL A 145 -4.73 17.40 -2.45
N ARG A 146 -4.55 18.31 -3.41
CA ARG A 146 -3.25 18.51 -4.10
C ARG A 146 -2.12 18.79 -3.11
N LYS A 147 -2.39 19.57 -2.05
CA LYS A 147 -1.40 19.86 -1.00
C LYS A 147 -1.01 18.62 -0.20
N VAL A 148 -1.97 17.74 0.14
CA VAL A 148 -1.67 16.47 0.84
C VAL A 148 -0.92 15.50 -0.08
N TRP A 149 -1.31 15.44 -1.34
CA TRP A 149 -0.71 14.53 -2.32
C TRP A 149 0.63 15.03 -2.87
N GLU A 150 0.90 16.34 -2.76
CA GLU A 150 2.09 17.06 -3.18
C GLU A 150 2.45 16.88 -4.67
N ARG A 151 1.48 16.51 -5.52
CA ARG A 151 1.71 16.12 -6.91
C ARG A 151 0.68 16.75 -7.83
N ASP A 152 1.06 16.98 -9.09
CA ASP A 152 0.16 17.57 -10.09
C ASP A 152 -0.73 16.54 -10.77
N ALA A 153 -0.23 15.31 -10.91
CA ALA A 153 -1.00 14.18 -11.37
C ALA A 153 -0.49 12.88 -10.73
N VAL A 154 -1.38 11.89 -10.60
CA VAL A 154 -1.05 10.57 -10.05
C VAL A 154 -1.83 9.51 -10.80
N LEU A 155 -1.13 8.47 -11.27
CA LEU A 155 -1.72 7.28 -11.85
C LEU A 155 -1.86 6.21 -10.77
N VAL A 156 -3.09 5.88 -10.43
CA VAL A 156 -3.47 4.91 -9.40
C VAL A 156 -3.90 3.61 -10.07
N ARG A 157 -3.44 2.49 -9.51
CA ARG A 157 -3.76 1.13 -9.94
C ARG A 157 -5.14 0.70 -9.45
N PRO A 158 -5.70 -0.39 -10.00
CA PRO A 158 -6.97 -0.96 -9.50
C PRO A 158 -6.89 -1.51 -8.06
N ASP A 159 -5.69 -1.67 -7.50
CA ASP A 159 -5.44 -2.10 -6.11
C ASP A 159 -5.12 -0.90 -5.18
N ASP A 160 -5.50 0.31 -5.57
CA ASP A 160 -5.29 1.59 -4.87
C ASP A 160 -3.82 2.02 -4.70
N HIS A 161 -2.86 1.32 -5.31
CA HIS A 161 -1.45 1.69 -5.22
C HIS A 161 -1.03 2.63 -6.34
N ILE A 162 -0.06 3.48 -6.05
CA ILE A 162 0.41 4.49 -7.00
C ILE A 162 1.39 3.86 -7.98
N ALA A 163 1.04 3.87 -9.26
CA ALA A 163 1.90 3.37 -10.33
C ALA A 163 2.93 4.41 -10.77
N TRP A 164 2.52 5.68 -10.78
CA TRP A 164 3.31 6.81 -11.25
C TRP A 164 2.74 8.13 -10.70
N ARG A 165 3.56 9.18 -10.62
CA ARG A 165 3.15 10.53 -10.21
C ARG A 165 3.91 11.60 -10.99
N ALA A 166 3.34 12.78 -11.17
CA ALA A 166 4.01 13.97 -11.69
C ALA A 166 4.36 14.93 -10.56
N GLY A 167 5.59 15.42 -10.55
CA GLY A 167 6.05 16.44 -9.62
C GLY A 167 5.24 17.74 -9.68
N PRO A 168 5.32 18.59 -8.65
CA PRO A 168 4.69 19.90 -8.66
C PRO A 168 5.30 20.77 -9.77
N SER A 169 4.45 21.36 -10.60
CA SER A 169 4.86 22.22 -11.73
C SER A 169 5.69 21.48 -12.80
N SER A 170 5.56 20.16 -12.92
CA SER A 170 6.18 19.41 -14.01
C SER A 170 5.67 19.89 -15.37
N ASP A 171 6.60 20.09 -16.31
CA ASP A 171 6.26 20.29 -17.71
C ASP A 171 5.84 18.96 -18.32
N VAL A 172 4.70 18.95 -19.01
CA VAL A 172 4.21 17.77 -19.72
C VAL A 172 5.10 17.39 -20.89
N SER A 173 5.91 18.33 -21.41
CA SER A 173 6.89 18.04 -22.48
C SER A 173 7.96 17.05 -22.06
N ASP A 174 8.28 16.98 -20.77
CA ASP A 174 9.33 16.13 -20.23
C ASP A 174 8.82 14.71 -19.90
N ILE A 175 7.53 14.46 -20.14
CA ILE A 175 6.84 13.24 -19.71
C ILE A 175 6.44 12.43 -20.94
N ASN A 176 7.00 11.23 -21.04
CA ASN A 176 6.60 10.27 -22.05
C ASN A 176 5.52 9.31 -21.51
N ALA A 177 4.25 9.63 -21.77
CA ALA A 177 3.12 8.80 -21.35
C ALA A 177 3.16 7.37 -21.93
N GLU A 178 3.68 7.20 -23.15
CA GLU A 178 3.81 5.87 -23.75
C GLU A 178 4.78 4.99 -22.96
N ASP A 179 5.96 5.51 -22.61
CA ASP A 179 6.97 4.76 -21.87
C ASP A 179 6.49 4.42 -20.45
N ILE A 180 5.82 5.37 -19.78
CA ILE A 180 5.22 5.17 -18.46
C ILE A 180 4.17 4.06 -18.52
N LEU A 181 3.25 4.11 -19.49
CA LEU A 181 2.21 3.09 -19.64
C LEU A 181 2.79 1.73 -20.01
N ASN A 182 3.84 1.67 -20.83
CA ASN A 182 4.52 0.41 -21.16
C ASN A 182 5.13 -0.24 -19.91
N ALA A 183 5.68 0.55 -18.98
CA ALA A 183 6.18 0.04 -17.70
C ALA A 183 5.04 -0.39 -16.77
N VAL A 184 4.03 0.45 -16.57
CA VAL A 184 2.89 0.18 -15.66
C VAL A 184 2.10 -1.06 -16.09
N LEU A 185 1.97 -1.30 -17.39
CA LEU A 185 1.32 -2.50 -17.94
C LEU A 185 2.23 -3.73 -18.00
N GLY A 186 3.50 -3.60 -17.61
CA GLY A 186 4.48 -4.69 -17.65
C GLY A 186 4.90 -5.12 -19.06
N VAL A 187 4.64 -4.27 -20.08
CA VAL A 187 5.05 -4.52 -21.47
C VAL A 187 6.57 -4.37 -21.60
N SER A 188 7.16 -3.36 -20.97
CA SER A 188 8.61 -3.14 -20.94
C SER A 188 8.97 -2.25 -19.76
N PRO A 189 9.97 -2.61 -18.93
CA PRO A 189 10.41 -1.76 -17.84
C PRO A 189 11.07 -0.48 -18.38
N LEU A 190 10.87 0.65 -17.69
CA LEU A 190 11.60 1.89 -17.97
C LEU A 190 13.09 1.69 -17.66
N GLN A 191 13.96 2.06 -18.60
CA GLN A 191 15.40 2.04 -18.39
C GLN A 191 15.86 3.28 -17.61
N HIS A 192 15.53 3.37 -16.32
CA HIS A 192 16.10 4.39 -15.42
C HIS A 192 17.10 3.75 -14.44
N GLY A 193 18.22 4.45 -14.23
CA GLY A 193 19.51 3.97 -13.70
C GLY A 193 19.58 3.41 -12.28
N ARG A 194 18.51 2.87 -11.70
CA ARG A 194 18.65 1.93 -10.58
C ARG A 194 18.98 0.56 -11.16
N LYS A 195 20.19 0.05 -10.89
CA LYS A 195 20.52 -1.35 -11.13
C LYS A 195 19.39 -2.17 -10.51
N ALA A 196 18.55 -2.78 -11.35
CA ALA A 196 17.63 -3.80 -10.89
C ALA A 196 18.50 -4.76 -10.08
N THR A 197 18.26 -4.83 -8.76
CA THR A 197 18.83 -5.91 -7.96
C THR A 197 18.28 -7.14 -8.63
N LYS A 198 19.14 -7.82 -9.39
CA LYS A 198 18.79 -9.04 -10.11
C LYS A 198 18.14 -9.92 -9.05
N LEU A 199 16.82 -10.13 -9.15
CA LEU A 199 16.11 -11.06 -8.29
C LEU A 199 16.81 -12.41 -8.50
N MET A 200 17.79 -12.72 -7.65
CA MET A 200 18.49 -13.99 -7.69
C MET A 200 17.44 -15.04 -7.38
N GLY A 201 17.03 -15.75 -8.42
CA GLY A 201 15.98 -16.76 -8.33
C GLY A 201 14.57 -16.31 -8.73
N SER A 202 14.40 -15.23 -9.52
CA SER A 202 13.13 -14.99 -10.22
C SER A 202 12.77 -16.21 -11.08
N ARG A 203 11.88 -17.05 -10.59
CA ARG A 203 11.28 -18.14 -11.36
C ARG A 203 10.67 -17.54 -12.62
N THR A 204 11.14 -17.98 -13.78
CA THR A 204 10.61 -17.63 -15.10
C THR A 204 9.27 -18.28 -15.40
N THR A 205 8.78 -19.14 -14.51
CA THR A 205 7.43 -19.66 -14.59
C THR A 205 6.48 -18.60 -14.01
N PRO A 206 5.50 -18.10 -14.79
CA PRO A 206 4.47 -17.24 -14.24
C PRO A 206 3.85 -17.95 -13.02
N PHE A 207 3.55 -17.19 -11.96
CA PHE A 207 2.70 -17.68 -10.88
C PHE A 207 1.34 -17.97 -11.50
N THR A 208 1.20 -19.20 -12.00
CA THR A 208 -0.05 -19.74 -12.43
C THR A 208 -0.78 -20.02 -11.14
N SER A 209 -1.87 -19.27 -10.93
CA SER A 209 -2.99 -19.58 -10.05
C SER A 209 -2.99 -21.03 -9.56
N THR A 210 -3.29 -21.25 -8.27
CA THR A 210 -3.57 -22.55 -7.65
C THR A 210 -4.06 -23.57 -8.69
N THR A 211 -3.15 -24.41 -9.17
CA THR A 211 -3.40 -25.32 -10.30
C THR A 211 -4.34 -26.46 -9.92
N ALA A 212 -4.57 -26.65 -8.62
CA ALA A 212 -5.66 -27.43 -8.04
C ALA A 212 -5.83 -27.08 -6.56
N VAL A 213 -7.06 -27.22 -6.04
CA VAL A 213 -7.28 -27.37 -4.60
C VAL A 213 -6.69 -28.72 -4.22
N VAL A 214 -5.55 -28.71 -3.51
CA VAL A 214 -4.99 -29.92 -2.94
C VAL A 214 -5.96 -30.35 -1.82
N PRO A 215 -6.58 -31.54 -1.89
CA PRO A 215 -7.41 -32.05 -0.81
C PRO A 215 -6.58 -32.03 0.46
N ILE A 216 -7.09 -31.39 1.51
CA ILE A 216 -6.28 -31.10 2.71
C ILE A 216 -5.59 -32.37 3.20
N ASP A 217 -6.26 -33.52 3.12
CA ASP A 217 -5.83 -34.87 3.51
C ASP A 217 -4.61 -35.43 2.77
N SER A 218 -4.16 -34.79 1.69
CA SER A 218 -3.02 -35.25 0.88
C SER A 218 -1.69 -34.56 1.19
N VAL A 219 -1.65 -33.67 2.19
CA VAL A 219 -0.43 -32.99 2.64
C VAL A 219 0.40 -33.91 3.55
N GLU A 220 1.53 -34.40 3.05
CA GLU A 220 2.52 -35.15 3.84
C GLU A 220 3.43 -34.21 4.66
N GLY A 221 3.89 -34.66 5.84
CA GLY A 221 4.74 -33.88 6.73
C GLY A 221 4.02 -33.01 7.77
N ARG A 222 2.77 -33.34 8.09
CA ARG A 222 2.00 -32.66 9.15
C ARG A 222 2.62 -32.90 10.54
N GLY A 223 2.65 -31.86 11.36
CA GLY A 223 3.01 -31.99 12.78
C GLY A 223 1.96 -32.79 13.56
N GLU A 224 2.33 -33.36 14.71
CA GLU A 224 1.43 -34.22 15.54
C GLU A 224 0.09 -33.56 15.90
N PHE A 225 0.02 -32.23 16.02
CA PHE A 225 -1.21 -31.50 16.32
C PHE A 225 -2.11 -31.22 15.08
N GLN A 226 -1.64 -31.56 13.87
CA GLN A 226 -2.32 -31.34 12.59
C GLN A 226 -2.68 -32.64 11.86
N LYS A 227 -2.45 -33.79 12.49
CA LYS A 227 -2.99 -35.07 12.05
C LYS A 227 -4.50 -35.10 12.24
#